data_AF-A0A3N5E8V6-F1
#
_entry.id   AF-A0A3N5E8V6-F1
#
_cell.length_a   1.000
_cell.length_b   1.000
_cell.length_c   1.000
_cell.angle_alpha   90.00
_cell.angle_beta   90.00
_cell.angle_gamma   90.00
#
_symmetry.space_group_name_H-M   'P 1'
#
loop_
_entity.id
_entity.type
_entity.pdbx_description
1 polymer ?
#
loop_
_entity_poly.entity_id
_entity_poly.type
_entity_poly.pdbx_seq_one_letter_code
_entity_poly.pdbx_strand_id
1 'polypeptide(L)'
;MRIYLNYTYQQELLAANFQQLYATARRMFSENMPDWLKHEYARRNKPLLKYYNFITTNTRMIALFVALLLGHVALYFAFELIVLNAVLVHVTIRQERLNLKMYEAITHHGA
;
A
#
# COMPACT_ATOMS: atom_id res chain seq x y z
N MET A 1 -24.26 4.67 1.16
CA MET A 1 -23.58 3.81 2.16
C MET A 1 -23.03 2.51 1.59
N ARG A 2 -23.81 1.65 0.91
CA ARG A 2 -23.35 0.32 0.43
C ARG A 2 -22.06 0.32 -0.41
N ILE A 3 -21.88 1.30 -1.30
CA ILE A 3 -20.66 1.41 -2.14
C ILE A 3 -19.40 1.63 -1.28
N TYR A 4 -19.47 2.53 -0.29
CA TYR A 4 -18.35 2.83 0.60
C TYR A 4 -18.01 1.64 1.52
N LEU A 5 -19.03 0.92 1.98
CA LEU A 5 -18.85 -0.30 2.77
C LEU A 5 -18.14 -1.39 1.96
N ASN A 6 -18.57 -1.63 0.72
CA ASN A 6 -17.91 -2.60 -0.16
C ASN A 6 -16.47 -2.22 -0.47
N TYR A 7 -16.21 -0.93 -0.70
CA TYR A 7 -14.85 -0.43 -0.91
C TYR A 7 -13.96 -0.69 0.30
N THR A 8 -14.42 -0.35 1.50
CA THR A 8 -13.68 -0.55 2.75
C THR A 8 -13.40 -2.05 2.97
N TYR A 9 -14.40 -2.89 2.76
CA TYR A 9 -14.25 -4.34 2.86
C TYR A 9 -13.19 -4.88 1.89
N GLN A 10 -13.19 -4.42 0.64
CA GLN A 10 -12.16 -4.81 -0.32
C GLN A 10 -10.76 -4.34 0.11
N GLN A 11 -10.64 -3.14 0.68
CA GLN A 11 -9.36 -2.65 1.21
C GLN A 11 -8.87 -3.50 2.38
N GLU A 12 -9.75 -3.90 3.29
CA GLU A 12 -9.41 -4.77 4.41
C GLU A 12 -8.96 -6.15 3.93
N LEU A 13 -9.65 -6.72 2.93
CA LEU A 13 -9.25 -7.99 2.32
C LEU A 13 -7.85 -7.93 1.67
N LEU A 14 -7.54 -6.81 1.00
CA LEU A 14 -6.23 -6.59 0.38
C LEU A 14 -5.11 -6.30 1.40
N ALA A 15 -5.47 -6.02 2.65
CA ALA A 15 -4.55 -5.67 3.74
C ALA A 15 -4.58 -6.70 4.89
N ALA A 16 -4.88 -7.98 4.60
CA ALA A 16 -5.09 -9.00 5.62
C ALA A 16 -3.88 -9.18 6.57
N ASN A 17 -2.65 -9.24 6.05
CA ASN A 17 -1.44 -9.37 6.86
C ASN A 17 -1.14 -8.09 7.65
N PHE A 18 -1.47 -6.92 7.09
CA PHE A 18 -1.41 -5.68 7.86
C PHE A 18 -2.32 -5.74 9.08
N GLN A 19 -3.56 -6.20 8.92
CA GLN A 19 -4.52 -6.31 10.03
C GLN A 19 -4.01 -7.26 11.12
N GLN A 20 -3.44 -8.42 10.72
CA GLN A 20 -2.83 -9.37 11.66
C GLN A 20 -1.64 -8.77 12.41
N LEU A 21 -0.73 -8.12 11.69
CA LEU A 21 0.42 -7.42 12.25
C LEU A 21 -0.02 -6.35 13.25
N TYR A 22 -0.96 -5.50 12.86
CA TYR A 22 -1.46 -4.40 13.68
C TYR A 22 -2.14 -4.91 14.95
N ALA A 23 -3.05 -5.89 14.84
CA ALA A 23 -3.74 -6.47 15.99
C ALA A 23 -2.76 -7.13 16.96
N THR A 24 -1.76 -7.84 16.45
CA THR A 24 -0.74 -8.52 17.26
C THR A 24 0.18 -7.54 17.97
N ALA A 25 0.70 -6.55 17.24
CA ALA A 25 1.53 -5.50 17.81
C ALA A 25 0.78 -4.71 18.89
N ARG A 26 -0.51 -4.39 18.66
CA ARG A 26 -1.35 -3.72 19.65
C ARG A 26 -1.59 -4.58 20.89
N ARG A 27 -1.77 -5.90 20.75
CA ARG A 27 -1.92 -6.82 21.89
C ARG A 27 -0.63 -6.98 22.70
N MET A 28 0.51 -7.14 22.03
CA MET A 28 1.79 -7.39 22.70
C MET A 28 2.39 -6.15 23.35
N PHE A 29 2.26 -5.00 22.70
CA PHE A 29 2.97 -3.79 23.13
C PHE A 29 2.03 -2.68 23.62
N SER A 30 0.71 -2.82 23.45
CA SER A 30 -0.31 -1.82 23.85
C SER A 30 0.07 -0.40 23.41
N GLU A 31 0.50 0.46 24.34
CA GLU A 31 0.96 1.84 24.08
C GLU A 31 2.49 1.95 23.95
N ASN A 32 3.24 0.98 24.47
CA ASN A 32 4.70 0.99 24.52
C ASN A 32 5.32 0.24 23.34
N MET A 33 5.08 0.75 22.13
CA MET A 33 5.63 0.18 20.89
C MET A 33 7.17 0.27 20.88
N PRO A 34 7.90 -0.86 20.75
CA PRO A 34 9.36 -0.85 20.74
C PRO A 34 9.94 -0.03 19.58
N ASP A 35 11.03 0.68 19.84
CA ASP A 35 11.65 1.52 18.82
C ASP A 35 12.26 0.69 17.69
N TRP A 36 12.79 -0.50 17.96
CA TRP A 36 13.29 -1.39 16.91
C TRP A 36 12.20 -1.70 15.88
N LEU A 37 10.96 -1.91 16.32
CA LEU A 37 9.84 -2.26 15.46
C LEU A 37 9.40 -1.06 14.61
N LYS A 38 9.33 0.14 15.20
CA LYS A 38 9.05 1.38 14.45
C LYS A 38 10.10 1.62 13.36
N HIS A 39 11.38 1.51 13.72
CA HIS A 39 12.49 1.75 12.79
C HIS A 39 12.53 0.69 11.68
N GLU A 40 12.32 -0.57 12.01
CA GLU A 40 12.27 -1.67 11.04
C GLU A 40 11.11 -1.49 10.06
N TYR A 41 9.91 -1.18 10.57
CA TYR A 41 8.73 -0.92 9.75
C TYR A 41 8.95 0.28 8.82
N ALA A 42 9.44 1.40 9.36
CA ALA A 42 9.75 2.59 8.56
C ALA A 42 10.81 2.29 7.48
N ARG A 43 11.89 1.58 7.83
CA ARG A 43 12.96 1.23 6.89
C ARG A 43 12.45 0.37 5.73
N ARG A 44 11.56 -0.58 6.02
CA ARG A 44 10.97 -1.47 5.00
C ARG A 44 9.93 -0.79 4.12
N ASN A 45 9.15 0.13 4.65
CA ASN A 45 8.08 0.80 3.90
C ASN A 45 8.55 2.04 3.13
N LYS A 46 9.62 2.71 3.56
CA LYS A 46 10.16 3.90 2.89
C LYS A 46 10.41 3.70 1.38
N PRO A 47 10.97 2.57 0.90
CA PRO A 47 11.14 2.32 -0.52
C PRO A 47 9.83 2.15 -1.30
N LEU A 48 8.73 1.82 -0.63
CA LEU A 48 7.42 1.64 -1.28
C LEU A 48 6.73 2.99 -1.55
N LEU A 49 7.08 4.03 -0.80
CA LEU A 49 6.49 5.38 -0.93
C LEU A 49 6.60 5.94 -2.34
N LYS A 50 7.67 5.63 -3.09
CA LYS A 50 7.80 6.10 -4.48
C LYS A 50 6.70 5.54 -5.39
N TYR A 51 6.25 4.30 -5.16
CA TYR A 51 5.17 3.69 -5.94
C TYR A 51 3.82 4.28 -5.55
N TYR A 52 3.59 4.51 -4.25
CA TYR A 52 2.38 5.20 -3.80
C TYR A 52 2.30 6.61 -4.39
N ASN A 53 3.37 7.39 -4.31
CA ASN A 53 3.47 8.71 -4.92
C ASN A 53 3.23 8.65 -6.43
N PHE A 54 3.74 7.61 -7.11
CA PHE A 54 3.49 7.41 -8.53
C PHE A 54 2.01 7.17 -8.86
N ILE A 55 1.25 6.47 -8.03
CA ILE A 55 -0.19 6.21 -8.28
C ILE A 55 -1.07 7.45 -7.99
N THR A 56 -0.57 8.42 -7.22
CA THR A 56 -1.35 9.61 -6.84
C THR A 56 -1.71 10.52 -8.01
N THR A 57 -2.59 11.49 -7.74
CA THR A 57 -3.12 12.48 -8.68
C THR A 57 -2.03 13.21 -9.46
N ASN A 58 -0.85 13.46 -8.88
CA ASN A 58 0.21 14.21 -9.55
C ASN A 58 0.67 13.54 -10.85
N THR A 59 0.98 12.24 -10.81
CA THR A 59 1.38 11.48 -12.00
C THR A 59 0.24 11.37 -13.00
N ARG A 60 -0.99 11.20 -12.52
CA ARG A 60 -2.20 11.12 -13.36
C ARG A 60 -2.38 12.41 -14.16
N MET A 61 -2.24 13.56 -13.50
CA MET A 61 -2.34 14.87 -14.16
C MET A 61 -1.23 15.05 -15.20
N ILE A 62 0.01 14.67 -14.90
CA ILE A 62 1.12 14.72 -15.88
C ILE A 62 0.80 13.85 -17.10
N ALA A 63 0.35 12.61 -16.89
CA ALA A 63 -0.02 11.70 -17.98
C ALA A 63 -1.20 12.24 -18.80
N LEU A 64 -2.19 12.86 -18.15
CA LEU A 64 -3.32 13.50 -18.81
C LEU A 64 -2.85 14.66 -19.70
N PHE A 65 -2.01 15.56 -19.18
CA PHE A 65 -1.47 16.67 -19.95
C PHE A 65 -0.67 16.18 -21.16
N VAL A 66 0.17 15.16 -21.00
CA VAL A 66 0.90 14.56 -22.12
C VAL A 66 -0.05 13.99 -23.17
N ALA A 67 -1.08 13.26 -22.76
CA ALA A 67 -2.07 12.70 -23.70
C ALA A 67 -2.86 13.80 -24.44
N LEU A 68 -3.20 14.89 -23.76
CA LEU A 68 -3.87 16.05 -24.36
C LEU A 68 -2.96 16.77 -25.36
N LEU A 69 -1.68 16.98 -25.04
CA LEU A 69 -0.70 17.60 -25.94
C LEU A 69 -0.45 16.76 -27.20
N LEU A 70 -0.56 15.43 -27.09
CA LEU A 70 -0.47 14.51 -28.22
C LEU A 70 -1.79 14.38 -29.01
N GLY A 71 -2.88 14.99 -28.54
CA GLY A 71 -4.21 14.88 -29.17
C GLY A 71 -4.86 13.49 -29.05
N HIS A 72 -4.35 12.62 -28.18
CA HIS A 72 -4.77 11.21 -28.06
C HIS A 72 -5.16 10.86 -26.62
N VAL A 73 -6.37 11.29 -26.21
CA VAL A 73 -6.90 11.03 -24.85
C VAL A 73 -7.03 9.53 -24.53
N ALA A 74 -7.20 8.66 -25.54
CA ALA A 74 -7.23 7.21 -25.34
C ALA A 74 -5.97 6.66 -24.65
N LEU A 75 -4.81 7.29 -24.87
CA LEU A 75 -3.55 6.89 -24.22
C LEU A 75 -3.59 7.09 -22.70
N TYR A 76 -4.28 8.14 -22.22
CA TYR A 76 -4.46 8.36 -20.79
C TYR A 76 -5.29 7.25 -20.15
N PHE A 77 -6.40 6.84 -20.77
CA PHE A 77 -7.22 5.75 -20.26
C PHE A 77 -6.46 4.42 -20.25
N ALA A 78 -5.68 4.13 -21.30
CA ALA A 78 -4.82 2.95 -21.33
C ALA A 78 -3.77 2.98 -20.21
N PHE A 79 -3.14 4.13 -19.98
CA PHE A 79 -2.19 4.33 -18.88
C PHE A 79 -2.83 4.08 -17.50
N GLU A 80 -4.02 4.61 -17.25
CA GLU A 80 -4.70 4.39 -15.97
C GLU A 80 -5.09 2.92 -15.75
N LEU A 81 -5.70 2.31 -16.75
CA LEU A 81 -6.21 0.94 -16.63
C LEU A 81 -5.10 -0.10 -16.57
N ILE A 82 -3.98 0.14 -17.25
CA ILE A 82 -2.88 -0.82 -17.34
C ILE A 82 -1.77 -0.46 -16.36
N VAL A 83 -1.14 0.71 -16.54
CA VAL A 83 0.10 1.06 -15.83
C VAL A 83 -0.18 1.31 -14.35
N LEU A 84 -1.14 2.17 -14.02
CA LEU A 84 -1.40 2.50 -12.61
C LEU A 84 -1.95 1.30 -11.84
N ASN A 85 -2.85 0.51 -12.44
CA ASN A 85 -3.36 -0.71 -11.83
C ASN A 85 -2.28 -1.78 -11.66
N ALA A 86 -1.36 -1.94 -12.62
CA ALA A 86 -0.24 -2.86 -12.47
C ALA A 86 0.68 -2.45 -11.30
N VAL A 87 0.98 -1.16 -11.18
CA VAL A 87 1.77 -0.63 -10.04
C VAL A 87 1.01 -0.81 -8.72
N LEU A 88 -0.30 -0.58 -8.72
CA LEU A 88 -1.16 -0.79 -7.55
C LEU A 88 -1.12 -2.26 -7.07
N VAL A 89 -1.32 -3.21 -7.98
CA VAL A 89 -1.25 -4.65 -7.65
C VAL A 89 0.14 -5.01 -7.13
N HIS A 90 1.19 -4.55 -7.81
CA HIS A 90 2.56 -4.81 -7.40
C HIS A 90 2.86 -4.30 -5.99
N VAL A 91 2.53 -3.04 -5.69
CA VAL A 91 2.82 -2.44 -4.39
C VAL A 91 1.99 -3.07 -3.28
N THR A 92 0.71 -3.40 -3.53
CA THR A 92 -0.16 -4.08 -2.56
C THR A 92 0.40 -5.45 -2.19
N ILE A 93 0.77 -6.28 -3.18
CA ILE A 93 1.38 -7.59 -2.92
C ILE A 93 2.68 -7.45 -2.12
N ARG A 94 3.50 -6.45 -2.48
CA ARG A 94 4.78 -6.24 -1.80
C ARG A 94 4.60 -5.73 -0.37
N GLN A 95 3.67 -4.83 -0.14
CA GLN A 95 3.30 -4.33 1.19
C GLN A 95 2.83 -5.49 2.08
N GLU A 96 1.95 -6.35 1.57
CA GLU A 96 1.44 -7.49 2.33
C GLU A 96 2.52 -8.52 2.68
N ARG A 97 3.45 -8.78 1.77
CA ARG A 97 4.62 -9.63 2.07
C ARG A 97 5.54 -9.01 3.13
N LEU A 98 5.69 -7.69 3.15
CA LEU A 98 6.46 -7.00 4.19
C LEU A 98 5.77 -7.08 5.54
N ASN A 99 4.44 -6.89 5.57
CA ASN A 99 3.63 -7.00 6.78
C ASN A 99 3.71 -8.41 7.37
N LEU A 100 3.62 -9.46 6.53
CA LEU A 100 3.77 -10.84 6.97
C LEU A 100 5.14 -11.10 7.62
N LYS A 101 6.23 -10.65 6.97
CA LYS A 101 7.58 -10.80 7.54
C LYS A 101 7.76 -10.04 8.86
N MET A 102 7.06 -8.92 9.04
CA MET A 102 7.08 -8.18 10.30
C MET A 102 6.26 -8.87 11.37
N TYR A 103 5.12 -9.44 11.00
CA TYR A 103 4.32 -10.25 11.90
C TYR A 103 5.14 -11.44 12.44
N GLU A 104 5.79 -12.19 11.56
CA GLU A 104 6.70 -13.29 11.93
C GLU A 104 7.82 -12.81 12.86
N ALA A 105 8.45 -11.68 12.55
CA ALA A 105 9.53 -11.12 13.37
C ALA A 105 9.08 -10.76 14.79
N ILE A 106 7.89 -10.18 14.94
CA ILE A 106 7.31 -9.86 16.25
C ILE A 106 6.96 -11.12 17.03
N THR A 107 6.34 -12.11 16.38
CA THR A 107 5.97 -13.36 17.04
C THR A 107 7.18 -14.17 17.51
N HIS A 108 8.32 -14.08 16.79
CA HIS A 108 9.56 -14.74 17.19
C HIS A 108 10.34 -14.00 18.30
N HIS A 109 10.18 -12.68 18.44
CA HIS A 109 10.82 -11.91 19.52
C HIS A 109 9.98 -11.86 20.81
N GLY A 110 8.69 -12.21 20.73
CA GLY A 110 7.75 -12.22 21.86
C GLY A 110 7.53 -13.59 22.52
N ALA A 111 8.19 -14.65 22.03
CA ALA A 111 8.25 -15.98 22.63
C ALA A 111 9.57 -16.14 23.40
#